data_AF-A0A7W0JMC2-F1
#
_entry.id   AF-A0A7W0JMC2-F1
#
_cell.length_a   1.000
_cell.length_b   1.000
_cell.length_c   1.000
_cell.angle_alpha   90.00
_cell.angle_beta   90.00
_cell.angle_gamma   90.00
#
_symmetry.space_group_name_H-M   'P 1'
#
loop_
_entity.id
_entity.type
_entity.pdbx_description
1 polymer ?
#
loop_
_entity_poly.entity_id
_entity_poly.type
_entity_poly.pdbx_seq_one_letter_code
_entity_poly.pdbx_strand_id
1 'polypeptide(L)'
;MSLRGNPISETATLADGRSIRIDVGVVRDPYISERSETVSVELHEGDVVLASLNTVLEPEQDSEARALAREIKAGLESGQLEPTAGEIERLADQPR
;
A
#
# COMPACT_ATOMS: atom_id res chain seq x y z
N MET A 1 -16.04 -6.82 -2.02
CA MET A 1 -16.00 -5.41 -1.58
C MET A 1 -15.07 -4.66 -2.53
N SER A 2 -15.11 -3.32 -2.58
CA SER A 2 -14.17 -2.53 -3.40
C SER A 2 -13.25 -1.70 -2.51
N LEU A 3 -12.07 -1.35 -3.03
CA LEU A 3 -11.09 -0.48 -2.39
C LEU A 3 -11.54 0.98 -2.29
N ARG A 4 -12.67 1.34 -2.91
CA ARG A 4 -13.27 2.68 -2.80
C ARG A 4 -13.81 2.90 -1.39
N GLY A 5 -13.09 3.71 -0.61
CA GLY A 5 -13.48 4.05 0.76
C GLY A 5 -13.30 2.96 1.80
N ASN A 6 -12.74 1.82 1.41
CA ASN A 6 -12.38 0.72 2.30
C ASN A 6 -10.95 0.28 1.93
N PRO A 7 -9.93 1.10 2.24
CA PRO A 7 -8.55 0.68 2.01
C PRO A 7 -8.23 -0.56 2.87
N ILE A 8 -7.40 -1.42 2.33
CA ILE A 8 -6.80 -2.52 3.09
C ILE A 8 -5.66 -1.92 3.91
N SER A 9 -5.66 -2.18 5.21
CA SER A 9 -4.63 -1.70 6.12
C SER A 9 -3.97 -2.90 6.80
N GLU A 10 -2.65 -3.00 6.67
CA GLU A 10 -1.81 -3.99 7.35
C GLU A 10 -0.73 -3.25 8.15
N THR A 11 -0.16 -3.91 9.16
CA THR A 11 0.97 -3.37 9.93
C THR A 11 2.11 -4.37 9.93
N ALA A 12 3.29 -3.90 9.56
CA ALA A 12 4.56 -4.62 9.62
C ALA A 12 5.40 -4.12 10.81
N THR A 13 6.07 -5.04 11.50
CA THR A 13 7.06 -4.68 12.52
C THR A 13 8.46 -4.95 11.98
N LEU A 14 9.27 -3.91 11.81
CA LEU A 14 10.65 -4.03 11.35
C LEU A 14 11.54 -4.66 12.42
N ALA A 15 12.70 -5.19 12.01
CA ALA A 15 13.66 -5.81 12.93
C ALA A 15 14.21 -4.86 14.00
N ASP A 16 14.19 -3.55 13.73
CA ASP A 16 14.58 -2.49 14.68
C ASP A 16 13.45 -2.09 15.65
N GLY A 17 12.27 -2.73 15.54
CA GLY A 17 11.10 -2.49 16.38
C GLY A 17 10.17 -1.38 15.88
N ARG A 18 10.51 -0.68 14.79
CA ARG A 18 9.60 0.30 14.18
C ARG A 18 8.36 -0.39 13.59
N SER A 19 7.23 0.31 13.62
CA SER A 19 5.98 -0.17 13.02
C SER A 19 5.63 0.63 11.78
N ILE A 20 5.45 -0.06 10.66
CA ILE A 20 5.06 0.54 9.38
C ILE A 20 3.62 0.11 9.07
N ARG A 21 2.72 1.09 8.93
CA ARG A 21 1.37 0.84 8.41
C ARG A 21 1.41 0.87 6.89
N ILE A 22 0.75 -0.11 6.28
CA ILE A 22 0.66 -0.31 4.84
C ILE A 22 -0.81 -0.13 4.48
N ASP A 23 -1.13 0.93 3.75
CA ASP A 23 -2.48 1.21 3.28
C ASP A 23 -2.55 0.99 1.77
N VAL A 24 -3.43 0.11 1.31
CA VAL A 24 -3.69 -0.16 -0.11
C VAL A 24 -5.13 0.20 -0.43
N GLY A 25 -5.35 1.20 -1.28
CA GLY A 25 -6.71 1.60 -1.63
C GLY A 25 -6.78 2.74 -2.63
N VAL A 26 -8.00 3.15 -2.95
CA VAL A 26 -8.21 4.28 -3.85
C VAL A 26 -7.95 5.58 -3.10
N VAL A 27 -7.02 6.40 -3.59
CA VAL A 27 -6.73 7.73 -3.05
C VAL A 27 -8.01 8.56 -3.03
N ARG A 28 -8.36 9.10 -1.86
CA ARG A 28 -9.44 10.08 -1.73
C ARG A 28 -8.84 11.47 -1.61
N ASP A 29 -8.79 12.19 -2.72
CA ASP A 29 -8.52 13.62 -2.72
C ASP A 29 -9.85 14.39 -2.56
N PRO A 30 -10.08 15.07 -1.42
CA PRO A 30 -11.32 15.82 -1.19
C PRO A 30 -11.45 17.09 -2.04
N TYR A 31 -10.39 17.53 -2.73
CA TYR A 31 -10.38 18.72 -3.59
C TYR A 31 -10.64 18.40 -5.06
N ILE A 32 -10.54 17.12 -5.46
CA ILE A 32 -10.83 16.68 -6.82
C ILE A 32 -12.24 16.08 -6.84
N SER A 33 -13.15 16.74 -7.56
CA SER A 33 -14.55 16.29 -7.70
C SER A 33 -14.70 15.00 -8.53
N GLU A 34 -13.69 14.66 -9.32
CA GLU A 34 -13.63 13.41 -10.08
C GLU A 34 -13.20 12.24 -9.18
N ARG A 35 -13.92 11.12 -9.27
CA ARG A 35 -13.57 9.91 -8.52
C ARG A 35 -12.32 9.31 -9.13
N SER A 36 -11.18 9.42 -8.45
CA SER A 36 -9.99 8.65 -8.79
C SER A 36 -10.34 7.15 -8.82
N GLU A 37 -9.83 6.46 -9.82
CA GLU A 37 -9.85 4.99 -9.91
C GLU A 37 -8.49 4.40 -9.59
N THR A 38 -7.49 5.24 -9.33
CA THR A 38 -6.12 4.82 -9.06
C THR A 38 -6.05 4.23 -7.66
N VAL A 39 -5.67 2.96 -7.60
CA VAL A 39 -5.26 2.30 -6.36
C VAL A 39 -3.81 2.68 -6.07
N SER A 40 -3.52 3.05 -4.84
CA SER A 40 -2.18 3.34 -4.36
C SER A 40 -1.81 2.45 -3.19
N VAL A 41 -0.50 2.33 -2.96
CA VAL A 41 0.08 1.87 -1.70
C VAL A 41 0.70 3.06 -1.00
N GLU A 42 0.41 3.21 0.29
CA GLU A 42 1.11 4.14 1.17
C GLU A 42 1.75 3.40 2.34
N LEU A 43 3.01 3.77 2.64
CA LEU A 43 3.71 3.35 3.83
C LEU A 43 3.76 4.50 4.83
N HIS A 44 3.37 4.23 6.07
CA HIS A 44 3.33 5.22 7.14
C HIS A 44 4.14 4.77 8.35
N GLU A 45 4.96 5.67 8.89
CA GLU A 45 5.54 5.55 10.23
C GLU A 45 4.81 6.57 11.14
N GLY A 46 3.85 6.07 11.91
CA GLY A 46 2.90 6.95 12.64
C GLY A 46 2.05 7.78 11.67
N ASP A 47 2.22 9.10 11.73
CA ASP A 47 1.53 10.07 10.85
C ASP A 47 2.40 10.52 9.66
N VAL A 48 3.61 9.98 9.52
CA VAL A 48 4.55 10.34 8.46
C VAL A 48 4.43 9.35 7.31
N VAL A 49 4.12 9.85 6.11
CA VAL A 49 4.18 9.06 4.87
C VAL A 49 5.64 8.87 4.47
N LEU A 50 6.11 7.62 4.47
CA LEU A 50 7.46 7.25 4.02
C LEU A 50 7.52 7.01 2.52
N ALA A 51 6.45 6.46 1.95
CA ALA A 51 6.32 6.17 0.53
C ALA A 51 4.84 6.22 0.12
N SER A 52 4.57 6.72 -1.08
CA SER A 52 3.25 6.65 -1.72
C SER A 52 3.48 6.41 -3.20
N LEU A 53 2.81 5.40 -3.75
CA LEU A 53 2.94 5.02 -5.15
C LEU A 53 1.65 4.40 -5.67
N ASN A 54 1.42 4.54 -6.96
CA ASN A 54 0.27 3.93 -7.64
C ASN A 54 0.56 2.46 -7.93
N THR A 55 -0.49 1.65 -7.98
CA THR A 55 -0.42 0.26 -8.42
C THR A 55 -1.10 0.13 -9.79
N VAL A 56 -0.87 -1.00 -10.44
CA VAL A 56 -1.63 -1.41 -11.63
C VAL A 56 -3.01 -1.99 -11.31
N LEU A 57 -3.39 -2.07 -10.03
CA LEU A 57 -4.64 -2.68 -9.61
C LEU A 57 -5.83 -1.76 -9.87
N GLU A 58 -6.96 -2.38 -10.21
CA GLU A 58 -8.25 -1.74 -10.30
C GLU A 58 -8.97 -1.74 -8.94
N PRO A 59 -9.89 -0.78 -8.68
CA PRO A 59 -10.59 -0.66 -7.41
C PRO A 59 -11.39 -1.90 -6.95
N GLU A 60 -11.75 -2.78 -7.89
CA GLU A 60 -12.52 -3.99 -7.67
C GLU A 60 -11.65 -5.19 -7.23
N GLN A 61 -10.33 -5.09 -7.33
CA GLN A 61 -9.36 -6.16 -7.05
C GLN A 61 -8.97 -6.24 -5.54
N ASP A 62 -9.95 -6.48 -4.67
CA ASP A 62 -9.75 -6.56 -3.21
C ASP A 62 -8.79 -7.71 -2.79
N SER A 63 -8.91 -8.88 -3.42
CA SER A 63 -8.07 -10.05 -3.11
C SER A 63 -6.60 -9.80 -3.43
N GLU A 64 -6.35 -9.20 -4.58
CA GLU A 64 -5.03 -8.89 -5.12
C GLU A 64 -4.38 -7.78 -4.30
N ALA A 65 -5.13 -6.75 -3.93
CA ALA A 65 -4.67 -5.70 -3.03
C ALA A 65 -4.33 -6.27 -1.63
N ARG A 66 -5.10 -7.24 -1.13
CA ARG A 66 -4.78 -7.93 0.12
C ARG A 66 -3.51 -8.76 0.01
N ALA A 67 -3.33 -9.44 -1.12
CA ALA A 67 -2.11 -10.22 -1.39
C ALA A 67 -0.89 -9.30 -1.46
N LEU A 68 -1.00 -8.17 -2.16
CA LEU A 68 0.04 -7.14 -2.23
C LEU A 68 0.41 -6.61 -0.84
N ALA A 69 -0.57 -6.21 -0.03
CA ALA A 69 -0.32 -5.70 1.33
C ALA A 69 0.41 -6.74 2.21
N ARG A 70 0.05 -8.02 2.10
CA ARG A 70 0.70 -9.12 2.82
C ARG A 70 2.12 -9.40 2.35
N GLU A 71 2.36 -9.31 1.04
CA GLU A 71 3.70 -9.51 0.49
C GLU A 71 4.64 -8.38 0.90
N ILE A 72 4.18 -7.13 0.83
CA ILE A 72 4.91 -5.96 1.33
C ILE A 72 5.22 -6.15 2.82
N LYS A 73 4.21 -6.51 3.62
CA LYS A 73 4.40 -6.79 5.05
C LYS A 73 5.48 -7.84 5.29
N ALA A 74 5.41 -8.99 4.61
CA ALA A 74 6.39 -10.06 4.78
C ALA A 74 7.80 -9.62 4.37
N GLY A 75 7.94 -8.85 3.28
CA GLY A 75 9.22 -8.30 2.84
C GLY A 75 9.82 -7.31 3.85
N LEU A 76 9.00 -6.42 4.42
CA LEU A 76 9.42 -5.48 5.46
C LEU A 76 9.81 -6.20 6.77
N GLU A 77 9.00 -7.15 7.24
CA GLU A 77 9.26 -7.89 8.48
C GLU A 77 10.51 -8.79 8.37
N SER A 78 10.80 -9.30 7.18
CA SER A 78 12.01 -10.09 6.93
C SER A 78 13.27 -9.26 6.65
N GLY A 79 13.13 -7.94 6.44
CA GLY A 79 14.22 -7.06 6.01
C GLY A 79 14.66 -7.26 4.55
N GLN A 80 13.86 -7.97 3.75
CA GLN A 80 14.10 -8.09 2.30
C GLN A 80 13.66 -6.84 1.53
N LEU A 81 12.76 -6.05 2.12
CA LEU A 81 12.35 -4.75 1.61
C LEU A 81 12.70 -3.67 2.64
N GLU A 82 13.26 -2.58 2.15
CA GLU A 82 13.31 -1.33 2.91
C GLU A 82 11.99 -0.56 2.74
N PRO A 83 11.53 0.22 3.74
CA PRO A 83 10.28 0.98 3.67
C PRO A 83 10.43 2.24 2.80
N THR A 84 10.74 2.05 1.52
CA THR A 84 11.02 3.11 0.55
C THR A 84 10.26 2.86 -0.75
N ALA A 85 9.90 3.93 -1.47
CA ALA A 85 9.10 3.81 -2.70
C ALA A 85 9.75 2.89 -3.75
N GLY A 86 11.06 2.99 -3.97
CA GLY A 86 11.76 2.21 -5.00
C GLY A 86 11.79 0.69 -4.73
N GLU A 87 11.81 0.27 -3.46
CA GLU A 87 11.71 -1.15 -3.13
C GLU A 87 10.29 -1.69 -3.31
N ILE A 88 9.27 -0.87 -3.04
CA ILE A 88 7.87 -1.26 -3.15
C ILE A 88 7.34 -1.23 -4.59
N GLU A 89 7.86 -0.33 -5.44
CA GLU A 89 7.45 -0.16 -6.85
C GLU A 89 7.49 -1.49 -7.62
N ARG A 90 8.54 -2.30 -7.40
CA ARG A 90 8.67 -3.62 -8.02
C ARG A 90 7.52 -4.58 -7.72
N LEU A 91 6.84 -4.42 -6.59
CA LEU A 91 5.68 -5.24 -6.21
C LEU A 91 4.35 -4.64 -6.68
N ALA A 92 4.28 -3.31 -6.74
CA ALA A 92 3.08 -2.57 -7.12
C ALA A 92 2.80 -2.57 -8.64
N ASP A 93 3.86 -2.70 -9.45
CA ASP A 93 3.77 -2.77 -10.92
C ASP A 93 3.45 -4.19 -11.45
N GLN A 94 3.34 -5.17 -10.57
CA GLN A 94 3.06 -6.55 -10.98
C GLN A 94 1.57 -6.76 -11.20
N PRO A 95 1.14 -7.28 -12.37
CA PRO A 95 -0.21 -7.77 -12.54
C PRO A 95 -0.40 -8.99 -11.63
N ARG A 96 -1.51 -9.03 -10.90
CA ARG A 96 -1.86 -10.08 -9.96
C ARG A 96 -3.17 -10.77 -10.34
#